data_AF-A0A519VVU5-F1
#
_entry.id   AF-A0A519VVU5-F1
#
_cell.length_a   1.000
_cell.length_b   1.000
_cell.length_c   1.000
_cell.angle_alpha   90.00
_cell.angle_beta   90.00
_cell.angle_gamma   90.00
#
_symmetry.space_group_name_H-M   'P 1'
#
loop_
_entity.id
_entity.type
_entity.pdbx_description
1 polymer ?
#
loop_
_entity_poly.entity_id
_entity_poly.type
_entity_poly.pdbx_seq_one_letter_code
_entity_poly.pdbx_strand_id
1 'polypeptide(L)'
;MNIDASIESVSKISAIANELIGHEKINVIFEFGSRYGEDSIAFAKLYPSGTIYSFECNPNTLAECRRNVKPYQNIVLTEKAVSDVNGTVSFFKIDKDKTETSWEDGNQGASSLFEASGNYPVENYVQEKVDVESVTLYSFISDNKIE
;
A
#
# COMPACT_ATOMS: atom_id res chain seq x y z
N MET A 1 -5.64 -9.75 -9.63
CA MET A 1 -6.21 -9.01 -8.50
C MET A 1 -7.34 -9.80 -7.87
N ASN A 2 -7.24 -10.14 -6.58
CA ASN A 2 -8.31 -10.83 -5.84
C ASN A 2 -9.01 -9.82 -4.90
N ILE A 3 -9.93 -9.05 -5.45
CA ILE A 3 -10.55 -7.95 -4.71
C ILE A 3 -11.52 -8.42 -3.61
N ASP A 4 -12.09 -9.62 -3.75
CA ASP A 4 -13.04 -10.17 -2.79
C ASP A 4 -12.34 -10.51 -1.46
N ALA A 5 -11.12 -11.05 -1.54
CA ALA A 5 -10.29 -11.30 -0.35
C ALA A 5 -9.92 -10.01 0.40
N SER A 6 -9.62 -8.94 -0.34
CA SER A 6 -9.38 -7.61 0.23
C SER A 6 -10.63 -7.02 0.87
N ILE A 7 -11.78 -7.11 0.20
CA ILE A 7 -13.06 -6.66 0.77
C ILE A 7 -13.37 -7.42 2.06
N GLU A 8 -13.18 -8.73 2.11
CA GLU A 8 -13.41 -9.52 3.32
C GLU A 8 -12.49 -9.08 4.47
N SER A 9 -11.19 -8.92 4.19
CA SER A 9 -10.19 -8.53 5.19
C SER A 9 -10.44 -7.10 5.71
N VAL A 10 -10.68 -6.16 4.78
CA VAL A 10 -10.99 -4.77 5.11
C VAL A 10 -12.31 -4.66 5.87
N SER A 11 -13.33 -5.49 5.56
CA SER A 11 -14.60 -5.48 6.28
C SER A 11 -14.43 -5.84 7.77
N LYS A 12 -13.49 -6.74 8.11
CA LYS A 12 -13.22 -7.12 9.50
C LYS A 12 -12.63 -5.96 10.31
N ILE A 13 -11.64 -5.26 9.78
CA ILE A 13 -11.07 -4.07 10.47
C ILE A 13 -12.07 -2.91 10.48
N SER A 14 -12.85 -2.75 9.40
CA SER A 14 -13.90 -1.74 9.30
C SER A 14 -14.99 -1.93 10.35
N ALA A 15 -15.35 -3.18 10.68
CA ALA A 15 -16.31 -3.46 11.76
C ALA A 15 -15.86 -2.88 13.10
N ILE A 16 -14.58 -3.08 13.45
CA ILE A 16 -13.97 -2.55 14.68
C ILE A 16 -13.91 -1.01 14.63
N ALA A 17 -13.44 -0.45 13.51
CA ALA A 17 -13.37 1.01 13.34
C ALA A 17 -14.75 1.67 13.43
N ASN A 18 -15.77 1.06 12.83
CA ASN A 18 -17.15 1.54 12.87
C ASN A 18 -17.72 1.51 14.29
N GLU A 19 -17.37 0.52 15.10
CA GLU A 19 -17.78 0.45 16.51
C GLU A 19 -17.11 1.56 17.36
N LEU A 20 -15.82 1.80 17.14
CA LEU A 20 -15.03 2.74 17.95
C LEU A 20 -15.24 4.21 17.56
N ILE A 21 -15.32 4.48 16.25
CA ILE A 21 -15.32 5.83 15.68
C ILE A 21 -16.72 6.21 15.19
N GLY A 22 -17.46 5.23 14.65
CA GLY A 22 -18.70 5.45 13.90
C GLY A 22 -18.42 5.56 12.41
N HIS A 23 -19.14 4.77 11.61
CA HIS A 23 -18.94 4.68 10.16
C HIS A 23 -18.94 6.05 9.46
N GLU A 24 -19.94 6.88 9.74
CA GLU A 24 -20.09 8.24 9.16
C GLU A 24 -19.01 9.24 9.61
N LYS A 25 -18.21 8.91 10.64
CA LYS A 25 -17.12 9.75 11.14
C LYS A 25 -15.76 9.37 10.56
N ILE A 26 -15.67 8.25 9.84
CA ILE A 26 -14.43 7.81 9.18
C ILE A 26 -14.36 8.55 7.84
N ASN A 27 -13.62 9.66 7.83
CA ASN A 27 -13.48 10.56 6.68
C ASN A 27 -12.09 10.48 6.02
N VAL A 28 -11.08 9.95 6.71
CA VAL A 28 -9.70 9.87 6.25
C VAL A 28 -9.15 8.49 6.58
N ILE A 29 -8.62 7.81 5.57
CA ILE A 29 -7.97 6.50 5.70
C ILE A 29 -6.58 6.60 5.05
N PHE A 30 -5.55 6.22 5.79
CA PHE A 30 -4.20 6.09 5.27
C PHE A 30 -3.86 4.62 5.06
N GLU A 31 -3.34 4.27 3.89
CA GLU A 31 -2.89 2.93 3.54
C GLU A 31 -1.46 3.00 3.01
N PHE A 32 -0.55 2.26 3.64
CA PHE A 32 0.87 2.25 3.29
C PHE A 32 1.26 0.93 2.64
N GLY A 33 1.73 0.99 1.38
CA GLY A 33 2.09 -0.19 0.61
C GLY A 33 0.86 -0.80 -0.08
N SER A 34 0.21 -0.04 -0.96
CA SER A 34 -1.05 -0.45 -1.57
C SER A 34 -0.93 -1.55 -2.63
N ARG A 35 0.29 -1.95 -3.01
CA ARG A 35 0.64 -2.97 -4.00
C ARG A 35 -0.04 -2.74 -5.35
N TYR A 36 -1.21 -3.34 -5.58
CA TYR A 36 -2.00 -3.17 -6.80
C TYR A 36 -3.30 -2.36 -6.57
N GLY A 37 -3.52 -1.85 -5.37
CA GLY A 37 -4.62 -0.99 -4.96
C GLY A 37 -5.84 -1.72 -4.42
N GLU A 38 -5.76 -3.02 -4.12
CA GLU A 38 -6.92 -3.82 -3.73
C GLU A 38 -7.61 -3.32 -2.45
N ASP A 39 -6.81 -3.08 -1.41
CA ASP A 39 -7.32 -2.61 -0.13
C ASP A 39 -7.78 -1.16 -0.25
N SER A 40 -7.07 -0.31 -1.02
CA SER A 40 -7.51 1.06 -1.34
C SER A 40 -8.92 1.07 -1.94
N ILE A 41 -9.17 0.16 -2.89
CA ILE A 41 -10.46 0.03 -3.56
C ILE A 41 -11.52 -0.51 -2.60
N ALA A 42 -11.17 -1.50 -1.76
CA ALA A 42 -12.09 -2.01 -0.76
C ALA A 42 -12.52 -0.92 0.24
N PHE A 43 -11.57 -0.11 0.74
CA PHE A 43 -11.88 1.05 1.57
C PHE A 43 -12.73 2.09 0.84
N ALA A 44 -12.40 2.42 -0.41
CA ALA A 44 -13.17 3.38 -1.21
C ALA A 44 -14.63 2.94 -1.40
N LYS A 45 -14.89 1.64 -1.55
CA LYS A 45 -16.25 1.07 -1.64
C LYS A 45 -17.00 1.12 -0.30
N LEU A 46 -16.31 0.86 0.81
CA LEU A 46 -16.91 0.83 2.15
C LEU A 46 -17.15 2.22 2.75
N TYR A 47 -16.31 3.20 2.37
CA TYR A 47 -16.34 4.58 2.85
C TYR A 47 -16.39 5.55 1.65
N PRO A 48 -17.49 5.57 0.88
CA PRO A 48 -17.59 6.38 -0.34
C PRO A 48 -17.52 7.89 -0.11
N SER A 49 -17.81 8.36 1.12
CA SER A 49 -17.68 9.76 1.53
C SER A 49 -16.29 10.11 2.09
N GLY A 50 -15.49 9.11 2.46
CA GLY A 50 -14.15 9.30 3.00
C GLY A 50 -13.08 9.39 1.90
N THR A 51 -11.93 9.97 2.22
CA THR A 51 -10.75 10.03 1.35
C THR A 51 -9.74 8.97 1.76
N ILE A 52 -9.29 8.18 0.79
CA ILE A 52 -8.31 7.12 0.97
C ILE A 52 -6.97 7.64 0.42
N TYR A 53 -6.03 7.92 1.30
CA TYR A 53 -4.65 8.25 0.96
C TYR A 53 -3.85 6.96 0.84
N SER A 54 -3.65 6.53 -0.40
CA SER A 54 -2.99 5.28 -0.76
C SER A 54 -1.54 5.55 -1.15
N PHE A 55 -0.58 4.82 -0.59
CA PHE A 55 0.84 5.01 -0.86
C PHE A 55 1.45 3.76 -1.49
N GLU A 56 2.13 3.94 -2.62
CA GLU A 56 2.90 2.88 -3.29
C GLU A 56 4.17 3.46 -3.90
N CYS A 57 5.29 2.73 -3.80
CA CYS A 57 6.58 3.16 -4.30
C CYS A 57 7.27 2.11 -5.18
N ASN A 58 6.82 0.86 -5.13
CA ASN A 58 7.40 -0.26 -5.83
C ASN A 58 7.21 -0.09 -7.35
N PRO A 59 8.30 0.11 -8.11
CA PRO A 59 8.20 0.30 -9.56
C PRO A 59 7.60 -0.90 -10.28
N ASN A 60 7.63 -2.10 -9.68
CA ASN A 60 7.04 -3.31 -10.25
C ASN A 60 5.51 -3.28 -10.23
N THR A 61 4.89 -2.59 -9.27
CA THR A 61 3.43 -2.63 -9.06
C THR A 61 2.74 -1.30 -9.36
N LEU A 62 3.49 -0.19 -9.32
CA LEU A 62 2.97 1.18 -9.42
C LEU A 62 2.10 1.44 -10.67
N ALA A 63 2.51 0.92 -11.83
CA ALA A 63 1.76 1.09 -13.07
C ALA A 63 0.37 0.44 -13.00
N GLU A 64 0.29 -0.74 -12.38
CA GLU A 64 -0.95 -1.46 -12.18
C GLU A 64 -1.79 -0.82 -11.07
N CYS A 65 -1.18 -0.47 -9.94
CA CYS A 65 -1.83 0.27 -8.87
C CYS A 65 -2.53 1.52 -9.40
N ARG A 66 -1.80 2.36 -10.14
CA ARG A 66 -2.33 3.57 -10.78
C ARG A 66 -3.52 3.28 -11.68
N ARG A 67 -3.43 2.24 -12.51
CA ARG A 67 -4.53 1.84 -13.41
C ARG A 67 -5.77 1.42 -12.63
N ASN A 68 -5.60 0.67 -11.55
CA ASN A 68 -6.69 0.06 -10.80
C ASN A 68 -7.42 1.06 -9.90
N VAL A 69 -6.69 2.01 -9.28
CA VAL A 69 -7.30 3.03 -8.40
C VAL A 69 -7.89 4.21 -9.17
N LYS A 70 -7.44 4.47 -10.41
CA LYS A 70 -7.91 5.59 -11.26
C LYS A 70 -9.46 5.75 -11.36
N PRO A 71 -10.27 4.68 -11.40
CA PRO A 71 -11.73 4.82 -11.46
C PRO A 71 -12.36 5.41 -10.18
N TYR A 72 -11.68 5.37 -9.04
CA TYR A 72 -12.23 5.75 -7.73
C TYR A 72 -11.84 7.19 -7.39
N GLN A 73 -12.83 8.07 -7.35
CA GLN A 73 -12.61 9.52 -7.17
C GLN A 73 -12.15 9.89 -5.76
N ASN A 74 -12.41 9.03 -4.77
CA ASN A 74 -12.03 9.26 -3.38
C ASN A 74 -10.73 8.54 -2.98
N ILE A 75 -9.95 8.05 -3.95
CA ILE A 75 -8.59 7.55 -3.71
C ILE A 75 -7.58 8.59 -4.21
N VAL A 76 -6.65 8.95 -3.34
CA VAL A 76 -5.48 9.78 -3.66
C VAL A 76 -4.25 8.89 -3.60
N LEU A 77 -3.72 8.50 -4.77
CA LEU A 77 -2.49 7.73 -4.89
C LEU A 77 -1.27 8.64 -4.76
N THR A 78 -0.41 8.35 -3.79
CA THR A 78 0.88 8.97 -3.59
C THR A 78 1.98 7.99 -3.97
N GLU A 79 2.71 8.31 -5.04
CA GLU A 79 3.74 7.44 -5.61
C GLU A 79 5.09 7.56 -4.86
N LYS A 80 5.05 7.36 -3.54
CA LYS A 80 6.20 7.51 -2.63
C LYS A 80 6.14 6.49 -1.50
N ALA A 81 7.31 6.12 -0.99
CA ALA A 81 7.42 5.35 0.23
C ALA A 81 7.09 6.25 1.44
N VAL A 82 6.40 5.72 2.43
CA VAL A 82 6.29 6.40 3.72
C VAL A 82 7.45 5.97 4.61
N SER A 83 8.27 6.93 5.03
CA SER A 83 9.43 6.69 5.90
C SER A 83 9.58 7.78 6.96
N ASP A 84 10.69 7.75 7.70
CA ASP A 84 11.07 8.76 8.67
C ASP A 84 11.77 9.98 8.06
N VAL A 85 12.01 9.98 6.74
CA VAL A 85 12.64 11.09 6.02
C VAL A 85 11.89 11.46 4.74
N ASN A 86 11.99 12.73 4.34
CA ASN A 86 11.61 13.16 3.00
C ASN A 86 12.82 13.03 2.07
N GLY A 87 12.57 12.80 0.78
CA GLY A 87 13.61 12.71 -0.25
C GLY A 87 13.72 11.30 -0.79
N THR A 88 14.92 10.82 -1.05
CA THR A 88 15.13 9.50 -1.67
C THR A 88 15.59 8.49 -0.62
N VAL A 89 15.00 7.30 -0.63
CA VAL A 89 15.37 6.17 0.26
C VAL A 89 15.63 4.91 -0.55
N SER A 90 16.38 4.00 0.04
CA SER A 90 16.59 2.67 -0.52
C SER A 90 15.35 1.80 -0.34
N PHE A 91 14.99 1.06 -1.38
CA PHE A 91 13.88 0.12 -1.39
C PHE A 91 14.34 -1.20 -2.04
N PHE A 92 14.01 -2.31 -1.40
CA PHE A 92 14.41 -3.65 -1.80
C PHE A 92 13.21 -4.32 -2.46
N LYS A 93 13.08 -4.10 -3.78
CA LYS A 93 11.99 -4.69 -4.56
C LYS A 93 12.26 -6.15 -4.86
N ILE A 94 11.21 -6.96 -4.85
CA ILE A 94 11.34 -8.37 -5.20
C ILE A 94 11.65 -8.54 -6.69
N ASP A 95 12.65 -9.35 -7.00
CA ASP A 95 12.87 -9.91 -8.33
C ASP A 95 11.95 -11.11 -8.51
N LYS A 96 10.88 -10.91 -9.29
CA LYS A 96 9.85 -11.92 -9.50
C LYS A 96 10.36 -13.17 -10.21
N ASP A 97 11.41 -13.02 -11.04
CA ASP A 97 11.90 -14.09 -11.92
C ASP A 97 12.91 -14.99 -11.18
N LYS A 98 13.47 -14.51 -10.06
CA LYS A 98 14.48 -15.23 -9.27
C LYS A 98 14.02 -15.64 -7.87
N THR A 99 12.95 -15.04 -7.35
CA THR A 99 12.40 -15.39 -6.03
C THR A 99 11.72 -16.76 -6.07
N GLU A 100 12.04 -17.62 -5.10
CA GLU A 100 11.40 -18.92 -4.96
C GLU A 100 10.18 -18.79 -4.05
N THR A 101 8.99 -18.88 -4.64
CA THR A 101 7.71 -18.68 -3.96
C THR A 101 6.58 -19.42 -4.69
N SER A 102 5.47 -19.69 -3.99
CA SER A 102 4.21 -20.16 -4.59
C SER A 102 3.38 -19.05 -5.23
N TRP A 103 3.71 -17.77 -5.01
CA TRP A 103 2.97 -16.65 -5.58
C TRP A 103 3.37 -16.40 -7.04
N GLU A 104 2.40 -16.45 -7.96
CA GLU A 104 2.64 -16.29 -9.40
C GLU A 104 3.29 -14.95 -9.78
N ASP A 105 3.10 -13.91 -8.98
CA ASP A 105 3.69 -12.59 -9.20
C ASP A 105 5.07 -12.41 -8.54
N GLY A 106 5.65 -13.51 -8.03
CA GLY A 106 6.90 -13.49 -7.30
C GLY A 106 6.77 -12.89 -5.91
N ASN A 107 5.56 -12.73 -5.35
CA ASN A 107 5.30 -12.12 -4.06
C ASN A 107 5.76 -10.65 -3.97
N GLN A 108 5.30 -9.80 -4.89
CA GLN A 108 5.67 -8.38 -4.92
C GLN A 108 5.40 -7.64 -3.59
N GLY A 109 4.42 -8.10 -2.81
CA GLY A 109 4.09 -7.56 -1.50
C GLY A 109 5.16 -7.76 -0.43
N ALA A 110 6.15 -8.63 -0.65
CA ALA A 110 7.31 -8.80 0.24
C ALA A 110 8.41 -7.74 0.04
N SER A 111 8.24 -6.83 -0.92
CA SER A 111 9.15 -5.70 -1.12
C SER A 111 9.09 -4.73 0.06
N SER A 112 10.22 -4.12 0.44
CA SER A 112 10.29 -3.29 1.65
C SER A 112 11.41 -2.26 1.60
N LEU A 113 11.34 -1.25 2.47
CA LEU A 113 12.48 -0.38 2.78
C LEU A 113 13.62 -1.13 3.50
N PHE A 114 13.34 -2.33 4.03
CA PHE A 114 14.31 -3.19 4.69
C PHE A 114 14.66 -4.39 3.81
N GLU A 115 15.95 -4.70 3.75
CA GLU A 115 16.43 -5.93 3.12
C GLU A 115 15.97 -7.15 3.92
N ALA A 116 15.53 -8.20 3.22
CA ALA A 116 15.13 -9.44 3.85
C ALA A 116 16.36 -10.10 4.52
N SER A 117 16.15 -10.68 5.70
CA SER A 117 17.24 -11.29 6.47
C SER A 117 17.77 -12.60 5.86
N GLY A 118 17.08 -13.17 4.87
CA GLY A 118 17.36 -14.51 4.34
C GLY A 118 16.96 -15.67 5.26
N ASN A 119 16.40 -15.40 6.44
CA ASN A 119 16.06 -16.41 7.44
C ASN A 119 14.59 -16.88 7.37
N TYR A 120 13.82 -16.41 6.38
CA TYR A 120 12.42 -16.82 6.25
C TYR A 120 12.35 -18.26 5.72
N PRO A 121 11.76 -19.22 6.46
CA PRO A 121 11.90 -20.64 6.12
C PRO A 121 10.95 -21.10 5.00
N VAL A 122 10.03 -20.24 4.54
CA VAL A 122 8.98 -20.62 3.59
C VAL A 122 9.32 -20.21 2.16
N GLU A 123 9.98 -19.08 1.98
CA GLU A 123 10.28 -18.49 0.66
C GLU A 123 11.70 -17.95 0.64
N ASN A 124 12.37 -18.07 -0.50
CA ASN A 124 13.70 -17.51 -0.71
C ASN A 124 13.60 -16.25 -1.58
N TYR A 125 13.67 -15.08 -0.92
CA TYR A 125 13.54 -13.79 -1.58
C TYR A 125 14.84 -13.38 -2.28
N VAL A 126 14.72 -13.04 -3.56
CA VAL A 126 15.76 -12.35 -4.30
C VAL A 126 15.30 -10.91 -4.48
N GLN A 127 16.08 -9.96 -3.95
CA GLN A 127 15.73 -8.55 -3.96
C GLN A 127 16.73 -7.74 -4.79
N GLU A 128 16.21 -6.71 -5.46
CA GLU A 128 16.99 -5.66 -6.11
C GLU A 128 16.85 -4.38 -5.31
N LYS A 129 17.98 -3.78 -4.94
CA LYS A 129 18.00 -2.46 -4.32
C LYS A 129 17.78 -1.38 -5.39
N VAL A 130 16.75 -0.57 -5.19
CA VAL A 130 16.46 0.63 -5.99
C VAL A 130 16.31 1.83 -5.08
N ASP A 131 16.37 3.02 -5.67
CA ASP A 131 16.07 4.27 -4.99
C ASP A 131 14.66 4.72 -5.35
N VAL A 132 13.88 5.10 -4.34
CA VAL A 132 12.50 5.59 -4.50
C VAL A 132 12.32 6.89 -3.74
N GLU A 133 11.40 7.72 -4.22
CA GLU A 133 10.97 8.91 -3.49
C GLU A 133 10.21 8.51 -2.22
N SER A 134 10.41 9.31 -1.18
CA SER A 134 9.83 9.11 0.13
C SER A 134 9.31 10.41 0.72
N VAL A 135 8.31 10.26 1.58
CA VAL A 135 7.68 11.32 2.33
C VAL A 135 7.45 10.84 3.76
N THR A 136 7.61 11.73 4.74
CA THR A 136 7.11 11.45 6.09
C THR A 136 5.60 11.64 6.14
N LEU A 137 4.91 10.84 6.96
CA LEU A 137 3.47 11.03 7.15
C LEU A 137 3.14 12.44 7.66
N TYR A 138 4.00 12.99 8.53
CA TYR A 138 3.85 14.36 9.03
C TYR A 138 3.90 15.41 7.91
N SER A 139 4.92 15.36 7.05
CA SER A 139 5.02 16.27 5.91
C SER A 139 3.84 16.11 4.97
N PHE A 140 3.43 14.87 4.67
CA PHE A 140 2.27 14.62 3.83
C PHE A 140 0.99 15.26 4.40
N ILE A 141 0.70 15.05 5.68
CA ILE A 141 -0.47 15.62 6.36
C ILE A 141 -0.42 17.14 6.35
N SER A 142 0.74 17.72 6.69
CA SER A 142 0.94 19.17 6.73
C SER A 142 0.76 19.82 5.36
N ASP A 143 1.40 19.26 4.32
CA ASP A 143 1.40 19.82 2.97
C ASP A 143 0.01 19.74 2.31
N ASN A 144 -0.75 18.68 2.63
CA ASN A 144 -2.12 18.49 2.13
C ASN A 144 -3.20 19.10 3.05
N LYS A 145 -2.81 19.68 4.20
CA LYS A 145 -3.73 20.29 5.19
C LYS A 145 -4.84 19.32 5.61
N ILE A 146 -4.45 18.08 5.91
CA ILE A 146 -5.38 17.05 6.39
C ILE A 146 -5.61 17.30 7.90
N GLU A 147 -6.88 17.49 8.28
CA GLU A 147 -7.33 17.79 9.65
C GLU A 147 -7.76 16.55 10.43
#